data_AF-A0A0C2WRZ1-F1
#
_entry.id   AF-A0A0C2WRZ1-F1
#
_cell.length_a   1.000
_cell.length_b   1.000
_cell.length_c   1.000
_cell.angle_alpha   90.00
_cell.angle_beta   90.00
_cell.angle_gamma   90.00
#
_symmetry.space_group_name_H-M   'P 1'
#
loop_
_entity.id
_entity.type
_entity.pdbx_description
1 polymer ?
#
loop_
_entity_poly.entity_id
_entity_poly.type
_entity_poly.pdbx_seq_one_letter_code
_entity_poly.pdbx_strand_id
1 'polypeptide(L)'
;MILAAREPLSISQLELLSPKPGLVEGTVTRLGALLLYKDREDPIRLLHATFREFLTSREKAGNFFIRPEHGNQTLTLGCLSFLSNYSVKDDSTLRNPDITSQKTYVYSSKSWVYHCTASYRKLALNGPVLGFAQDTLQHWADSADKWNQLNTLSSLERVLTLSRQNTSVEITEAMVYHGLEV
;
A
#
# COMPACT_ATOMS: atom_id res chain seq x y z
N MET A 1 0.66 -7.83 -6.95
CA MET A 1 -0.13 -7.04 -5.99
C MET A 1 -1.19 -7.90 -5.30
N ILE A 2 -2.07 -8.62 -6.01
CA ILE A 2 -3.13 -9.47 -5.40
C ILE A 2 -2.61 -10.37 -4.26
N LEU A 3 -1.54 -11.15 -4.49
CA LEU A 3 -0.96 -12.02 -3.45
C LEU A 3 -0.25 -11.26 -2.32
N ALA A 4 0.13 -10.00 -2.52
CA ALA A 4 0.83 -9.20 -1.51
C ALA A 4 -0.11 -8.33 -0.67
N ALA A 5 -1.34 -8.11 -1.14
CA ALA A 5 -2.31 -7.26 -0.48
C ALA A 5 -2.60 -7.77 0.94
N ARG A 6 -2.59 -6.86 1.92
CA ARG A 6 -2.86 -7.19 3.33
C ARG A 6 -4.30 -7.66 3.56
N GLU A 7 -5.21 -7.05 2.82
CA GLU A 7 -6.62 -7.40 2.71
C GLU A 7 -6.99 -7.41 1.22
N PRO A 8 -8.02 -8.17 0.79
CA PRO A 8 -8.49 -8.17 -0.58
C PRO A 8 -8.78 -6.76 -1.10
N LEU A 9 -8.29 -6.45 -2.30
CA LEU A 9 -8.51 -5.18 -2.99
C LEU A 9 -9.36 -5.41 -4.23
N SER A 10 -10.21 -4.45 -4.58
CA SER A 10 -10.97 -4.49 -5.84
C SER A 10 -10.08 -4.15 -7.05
N ILE A 11 -10.59 -4.38 -8.26
CA ILE A 11 -9.89 -3.98 -9.50
C ILE A 11 -9.66 -2.47 -9.49
N SER A 12 -10.70 -1.68 -9.16
CA SER A 12 -10.60 -0.22 -9.17
C SER A 12 -9.60 0.31 -8.14
N GLN A 13 -9.51 -0.30 -6.95
CA GLN A 13 -8.48 0.06 -5.97
C GLN A 13 -7.07 -0.31 -6.46
N LEU A 14 -6.90 -1.48 -7.08
CA LEU A 14 -5.62 -1.90 -7.65
C LEU A 14 -5.19 -1.01 -8.82
N GLU A 15 -6.12 -0.51 -9.63
CA GLU A 15 -5.83 0.47 -10.69
C GLU A 15 -5.28 1.77 -10.11
N LEU A 16 -5.88 2.29 -9.03
CA LEU A 16 -5.40 3.50 -8.34
C LEU A 16 -4.01 3.32 -7.70
N LEU A 17 -3.70 2.11 -7.24
CA LEU A 17 -2.43 1.78 -6.60
C LEU A 17 -1.36 1.26 -7.59
N SER A 18 -1.72 1.04 -8.86
CA SER A 18 -0.83 0.48 -9.86
C SER A 18 0.05 1.56 -10.47
N PRO A 19 1.36 1.31 -10.66
CA PRO A 19 2.22 2.21 -11.43
C PRO A 19 1.88 2.24 -12.92
N LYS A 20 1.08 1.28 -13.41
CA LYS A 20 0.61 1.19 -14.79
C LYS A 20 -0.90 0.99 -14.82
N PRO A 21 -1.68 2.07 -14.69
CA PRO A 21 -3.13 2.01 -14.82
C PRO A 21 -3.54 1.48 -16.20
N GLY A 22 -4.66 0.76 -16.27
CA GLY A 22 -5.26 0.21 -17.49
C GLY A 22 -4.86 -1.23 -17.82
N LEU A 23 -3.94 -1.83 -17.06
CA LEU A 23 -3.53 -3.23 -17.23
C LEU A 23 -4.11 -4.18 -16.17
N VAL A 24 -4.65 -3.66 -15.07
CA VAL A 24 -5.09 -4.49 -13.96
C VAL A 24 -6.30 -5.30 -14.37
N GLU A 25 -7.32 -4.65 -14.92
CA GLU A 25 -8.57 -5.32 -15.32
C GLU A 25 -8.31 -6.46 -16.30
N GLY A 26 -7.62 -6.21 -17.41
CA GLY A 26 -7.30 -7.24 -18.39
C GLY A 26 -6.47 -8.40 -17.81
N THR A 27 -5.63 -8.13 -16.81
CA THR A 27 -4.87 -9.18 -16.11
C THR A 27 -5.76 -9.99 -15.17
N VAL A 28 -6.64 -9.34 -14.41
CA VAL A 28 -7.60 -9.98 -13.51
C VAL A 28 -8.60 -10.84 -14.28
N THR A 29 -9.11 -10.36 -15.42
CA THR A 29 -10.00 -11.12 -16.29
C THR A 29 -9.34 -12.39 -16.83
N ARG A 30 -8.06 -12.31 -17.26
CA ARG A 30 -7.30 -13.49 -17.72
C ARG A 30 -7.07 -14.52 -16.61
N LEU A 31 -7.05 -14.08 -15.36
CA LEU A 31 -6.94 -14.95 -14.18
C LEU A 31 -8.30 -15.35 -13.60
N GLY A 32 -9.41 -15.04 -14.28
CA GLY A 32 -10.78 -15.17 -13.73
C GLY A 32 -11.12 -16.55 -13.19
N ALA A 33 -10.61 -17.63 -13.78
CA ALA A 33 -10.83 -19.00 -13.30
C ALA A 33 -10.20 -19.29 -11.92
N LEU A 34 -9.29 -18.43 -11.46
CA LEU A 34 -8.52 -18.58 -10.22
C LEU A 34 -8.96 -17.59 -9.14
N LEU A 35 -9.85 -16.67 -9.48
CA LEU A 35 -10.23 -15.53 -8.67
C LEU A 35 -11.75 -15.54 -8.42
N LEU A 36 -12.15 -14.97 -7.29
CA LEU A 36 -13.54 -14.76 -6.91
C LEU A 36 -13.77 -13.26 -6.75
N TYR A 37 -14.58 -12.69 -7.65
CA TYR A 37 -15.05 -11.31 -7.63
C TYR A 37 -16.32 -11.18 -8.50
N LYS A 38 -17.19 -10.22 -8.19
CA LYS A 38 -18.43 -9.94 -8.93
C LYS A 38 -18.27 -8.87 -10.00
N ASP A 39 -17.60 -7.77 -9.66
CA ASP A 39 -17.43 -6.59 -10.50
C ASP A 39 -16.12 -5.86 -10.15
N ARG A 40 -15.92 -4.66 -10.70
CA ARG A 40 -14.69 -3.87 -10.51
C ARG A 40 -14.53 -3.33 -9.08
N GLU A 41 -15.62 -3.22 -8.33
CA GLU A 41 -15.65 -2.70 -6.96
C GLU A 41 -15.64 -3.81 -5.90
N ASP A 42 -15.96 -5.05 -6.28
CA ASP A 42 -15.88 -6.22 -5.40
C ASP A 42 -14.40 -6.61 -5.13
N PRO A 43 -14.00 -6.82 -3.86
CA PRO A 43 -12.66 -7.24 -3.53
C PRO A 43 -12.29 -8.60 -4.15
N ILE A 44 -11.15 -8.63 -4.84
CA ILE A 44 -10.64 -9.84 -5.50
C ILE A 44 -10.11 -10.80 -4.44
N ARG A 45 -10.71 -12.00 -4.39
CA ARG A 45 -10.25 -13.11 -3.55
C ARG A 45 -9.68 -14.21 -4.41
N LEU A 46 -8.78 -15.03 -3.84
CA LEU A 46 -8.40 -16.27 -4.51
C LEU A 46 -9.55 -17.27 -4.36
N LEU A 47 -9.80 -18.06 -5.41
CA LEU A 47 -10.83 -19.08 -5.38
C LEU A 47 -10.54 -20.15 -4.30
N HIS A 48 -9.26 -20.45 -4.06
CA HIS A 48 -8.85 -21.42 -3.06
C HIS A 48 -7.55 -21.01 -2.35
N ALA A 49 -7.47 -21.22 -1.03
CA ALA A 49 -6.31 -20.82 -0.22
C ALA A 49 -5.01 -21.52 -0.65
N THR A 50 -5.07 -22.79 -1.05
CA THR A 50 -3.88 -23.55 -1.51
C THR A 50 -3.26 -22.96 -2.78
N PHE A 51 -4.00 -22.17 -3.55
CA PHE A 51 -3.45 -21.51 -4.74
C PHE A 51 -2.38 -20.49 -4.36
N ARG A 52 -2.58 -19.77 -3.24
CA ARG A 52 -1.55 -18.90 -2.66
C ARG A 52 -0.31 -19.73 -2.33
N GLU A 53 -0.49 -20.79 -1.55
CA GLU A 53 0.61 -21.64 -1.07
C GLU A 53 1.42 -22.25 -2.21
N PHE A 54 0.72 -22.67 -3.28
CA PHE A 54 1.35 -23.13 -4.51
C PHE A 54 2.21 -22.03 -5.13
N LEU A 55 1.62 -20.87 -5.46
CA LEU A 55 2.33 -19.78 -6.16
C LEU A 55 3.47 -19.19 -5.34
N THR A 56 3.42 -19.25 -4.02
CA THR A 56 4.49 -18.76 -3.13
C THR A 56 5.51 -19.81 -2.74
N SER A 57 5.41 -21.04 -3.26
CA SER A 57 6.42 -22.09 -3.09
C SER A 57 7.22 -22.25 -4.37
N ARG A 58 8.52 -21.92 -4.31
CA ARG A 58 9.42 -22.05 -5.47
C ARG A 58 9.52 -23.49 -5.96
N GLU A 59 9.54 -24.43 -5.03
CA GLU A 59 9.60 -25.87 -5.31
C GLU A 59 8.35 -26.36 -6.05
N LYS A 60 7.15 -25.95 -5.59
CA LYS A 60 5.88 -26.42 -6.17
C LYS A 60 5.54 -25.72 -7.48
N ALA A 61 5.73 -24.40 -7.56
CA ALA A 61 5.27 -23.60 -8.70
C ALA A 61 6.25 -23.53 -9.86
N GLY A 62 7.55 -23.81 -9.65
CA GLY A 62 8.57 -23.74 -10.69
C GLY A 62 8.56 -22.38 -11.41
N ASN A 63 8.23 -22.39 -12.71
CA ASN A 63 8.14 -21.18 -13.53
C ASN A 63 6.99 -20.24 -13.15
N PHE A 64 5.99 -20.72 -12.42
CA PHE A 64 4.87 -19.92 -11.94
C PHE A 64 5.11 -19.32 -10.55
N PHE A 65 6.30 -19.51 -9.99
CA PHE A 65 6.65 -18.97 -8.67
C PHE A 65 6.56 -17.44 -8.65
N ILE A 66 5.76 -16.93 -7.72
CA ILE A 66 5.60 -15.49 -7.47
C ILE A 66 6.23 -15.16 -6.12
N ARG A 67 7.04 -14.11 -6.11
CA ARG A 67 7.59 -13.50 -4.88
C ARG A 67 6.65 -12.39 -4.39
N PRO A 68 5.87 -12.59 -3.30
CA PRO A 68 4.97 -11.56 -2.79
C PRO A 68 5.70 -10.27 -2.40
N GLU A 69 6.99 -10.35 -2.07
CA GLU A 69 7.84 -9.22 -1.67
C GLU A 69 7.98 -8.16 -2.78
N HIS A 70 7.89 -8.55 -4.05
CA HIS A 70 7.82 -7.60 -5.19
C HIS A 70 6.46 -6.89 -5.24
N GLY A 71 5.39 -7.63 -4.93
CA GLY A 71 4.06 -7.08 -4.81
C GLY A 71 3.95 -6.09 -3.65
N ASN A 72 4.58 -6.40 -2.51
CA ASN A 72 4.68 -5.50 -1.35
C ASN A 72 5.41 -4.22 -1.73
N GLN A 73 6.54 -4.31 -2.44
CA GLN A 73 7.26 -3.12 -2.90
C GLN A 73 6.39 -2.23 -3.80
N THR A 74 5.67 -2.85 -4.74
CA THR A 74 4.74 -2.13 -5.63
C THR A 74 3.62 -1.47 -4.83
N LEU A 75 3.03 -2.18 -3.85
CA LEU A 75 1.96 -1.65 -3.01
C LEU A 75 2.45 -0.53 -2.10
N THR A 76 3.68 -0.58 -1.55
CA THR A 76 4.25 0.53 -0.80
C THR A 76 4.30 1.79 -1.65
N LEU A 77 4.88 1.71 -2.84
CA LEU A 77 4.98 2.84 -3.76
C LEU A 77 3.60 3.38 -4.15
N GLY A 78 2.67 2.48 -4.49
CA GLY A 78 1.29 2.84 -4.81
C GLY A 78 0.58 3.55 -3.66
N CYS A 79 0.69 3.01 -2.43
CA CYS A 79 0.08 3.61 -1.25
C CYS A 79 0.67 5.01 -0.95
N LEU A 80 2.00 5.15 -0.95
CA LEU A 80 2.65 6.43 -0.67
C LEU A 80 2.28 7.48 -1.72
N SER A 81 2.32 7.11 -3.00
CA SER A 81 1.92 7.99 -4.10
C SER A 81 0.45 8.40 -4.00
N PHE A 82 -0.45 7.45 -3.69
CA PHE A 82 -1.86 7.73 -3.52
C PHE A 82 -2.10 8.71 -2.36
N LEU A 83 -1.52 8.45 -1.19
CA LEU A 83 -1.67 9.32 -0.01
C LEU A 83 -1.14 10.73 -0.26
N SER A 84 0.03 10.86 -0.91
CA SER A 84 0.62 12.16 -1.28
C SER A 84 -0.30 12.95 -2.21
N ASN A 85 -0.77 12.31 -3.28
CA ASN A 85 -1.66 12.97 -4.24
C ASN A 85 -3.05 13.28 -3.67
N TYR A 86 -3.53 12.46 -2.74
CA TYR A 86 -4.82 12.67 -2.08
C TYR A 86 -4.75 13.86 -1.10
N SER A 87 -3.61 14.06 -0.45
CA SER A 87 -3.38 15.15 0.50
C SER A 87 -3.18 16.52 -0.16
N VAL A 88 -2.61 16.56 -1.38
CA VAL A 88 -2.36 17.81 -2.14
C VAL A 88 -3.63 18.40 -2.74
N LYS A 89 -4.69 17.59 -2.92
CA LYS A 89 -5.98 18.06 -3.44
C LYS A 89 -6.79 18.73 -2.33
N ASP A 90 -6.58 20.03 -2.20
CA ASP A 90 -7.26 20.95 -1.29
C ASP A 90 -8.81 20.78 -1.29
N ASP A 91 -9.41 21.10 -0.14
CA ASP A 91 -10.71 20.80 0.50
C ASP A 91 -11.99 20.69 -0.40
N SER A 92 -11.93 21.12 -1.66
CA SER A 92 -13.07 21.11 -2.59
C SER A 92 -13.38 19.72 -3.18
N THR A 93 -12.37 18.88 -3.44
CA THR A 93 -12.59 17.50 -3.95
C THR A 93 -12.85 16.48 -2.83
N LEU A 94 -12.49 16.82 -1.58
CA LEU A 94 -12.75 15.98 -0.40
C LEU A 94 -14.19 16.08 0.10
N ARG A 95 -15.01 17.01 -0.41
CA ARG A 95 -16.42 17.11 -0.04
C ARG A 95 -17.27 15.93 -0.49
N ASN A 96 -16.81 15.15 -1.48
CA ASN A 96 -17.48 13.91 -1.88
C ASN A 96 -16.54 12.97 -2.68
N PRO A 97 -15.45 12.46 -2.09
CA PRO A 97 -14.62 11.47 -2.76
C PRO A 97 -15.49 10.27 -3.14
N ASP A 98 -15.27 9.73 -4.34
CA ASP A 98 -15.93 8.49 -4.71
C ASP A 98 -15.55 7.39 -3.70
N ILE A 99 -16.47 6.45 -3.51
CA ILE A 99 -16.35 5.39 -2.49
C ILE A 99 -15.04 4.60 -2.67
N THR A 100 -14.57 4.43 -3.89
CA THR A 100 -13.35 3.67 -4.21
C THR A 100 -12.10 4.43 -3.78
N SER A 101 -12.02 5.73 -4.05
CA SER A 101 -10.94 6.60 -3.56
C SER A 101 -10.89 6.62 -2.04
N GLN A 102 -12.04 6.75 -1.37
CA GLN A 102 -12.10 6.70 0.10
C GLN A 102 -11.58 5.36 0.64
N LYS A 103 -12.08 4.22 0.12
CA LYS A 103 -11.59 2.89 0.52
C LYS A 103 -10.10 2.71 0.26
N THR A 104 -9.59 3.25 -0.85
CA THR A 104 -8.16 3.20 -1.21
C THR A 104 -7.32 4.03 -0.24
N TYR A 105 -7.80 5.20 0.19
CA TYR A 105 -7.16 6.02 1.21
C TYR A 105 -7.05 5.26 2.54
N VAL A 106 -8.15 4.65 3.00
CA VAL A 106 -8.17 3.85 4.23
C VAL A 106 -7.17 2.71 4.15
N TYR A 107 -7.20 1.94 3.05
CA TYR A 107 -6.29 0.82 2.84
C TYR A 107 -4.83 1.28 2.85
N SER A 108 -4.52 2.33 2.09
CA SER A 108 -3.17 2.86 1.95
C SER A 108 -2.63 3.29 3.31
N SER A 109 -3.42 4.05 4.06
CA SER A 109 -3.09 4.50 5.42
C SER A 109 -2.82 3.33 6.38
N LYS A 110 -3.60 2.25 6.29
CA LYS A 110 -3.44 1.06 7.13
C LYS A 110 -2.26 0.16 6.74
N SER A 111 -1.85 0.17 5.48
CA SER A 111 -1.08 -0.94 4.91
C SER A 111 0.30 -0.56 4.38
N TRP A 112 0.57 0.72 4.11
CA TRP A 112 1.83 1.13 3.47
C TRP A 112 3.07 0.70 4.27
N VAL A 113 3.03 0.81 5.60
CA VAL A 113 4.13 0.38 6.50
C VAL A 113 4.31 -1.13 6.49
N TYR A 114 3.20 -1.88 6.51
CA TYR A 114 3.22 -3.34 6.42
C TYR A 114 3.90 -3.78 5.11
N HIS A 115 3.48 -3.19 3.99
CA HIS A 115 4.08 -3.47 2.69
C HIS A 115 5.55 -3.07 2.65
N CYS A 116 5.92 -1.93 3.23
CA CYS A 116 7.31 -1.48 3.29
C CYS A 116 8.18 -2.50 4.05
N THR A 117 7.68 -2.97 5.19
CA THR A 117 8.35 -3.99 6.02
C THR A 117 8.53 -5.32 5.28
N ALA A 118 7.53 -5.72 4.49
CA ALA A 118 7.49 -7.00 3.78
C ALA A 118 8.08 -6.94 2.35
N SER A 119 8.67 -5.81 1.98
CA SER A 119 9.24 -5.57 0.65
C SER A 119 10.61 -6.21 0.46
N TYR A 120 10.90 -6.62 -0.78
CA TYR A 120 12.17 -7.26 -1.15
C TYR A 120 13.35 -6.27 -1.06
N ARG A 121 13.17 -5.04 -1.53
CA ARG A 121 14.21 -4.00 -1.59
C ARG A 121 13.86 -2.81 -0.69
N LYS A 122 14.03 -2.99 0.62
CA LYS A 122 13.73 -1.95 1.62
C LYS A 122 14.51 -0.65 1.39
N LEU A 123 15.81 -0.75 1.10
CA LEU A 123 16.67 0.41 0.82
C LEU A 123 16.19 1.24 -0.39
N ALA A 124 15.64 0.59 -1.42
CA ALA A 124 15.12 1.29 -2.59
C ALA A 124 13.83 2.09 -2.28
N LEU A 125 13.21 1.85 -1.13
CA LEU A 125 12.05 2.58 -0.65
C LEU A 125 12.42 3.78 0.23
N ASN A 126 13.69 3.94 0.63
CA ASN A 126 14.12 5.05 1.50
C ASN A 126 13.78 6.42 0.87
N GLY A 127 14.08 6.63 -0.41
CA GLY A 127 13.77 7.89 -1.10
C GLY A 127 12.27 8.21 -1.12
N PRO A 128 11.40 7.30 -1.63
CA PRO A 128 9.95 7.49 -1.58
C PRO A 128 9.37 7.69 -0.17
N VAL A 129 9.89 6.96 0.83
CA VAL A 129 9.46 7.12 2.24
C VAL A 129 9.91 8.47 2.79
N LEU A 130 11.13 8.91 2.47
CA LEU A 130 11.64 10.22 2.90
C LEU A 130 10.83 11.36 2.29
N GLY A 131 10.53 11.31 0.98
CA GLY A 131 9.69 12.32 0.33
C GLY A 131 8.29 12.37 0.96
N PHE A 132 7.68 11.21 1.22
CA PHE A 132 6.41 11.17 1.96
C PHE A 132 6.53 11.76 3.38
N ALA A 133 7.61 11.44 4.09
CA ALA A 133 7.87 11.92 5.43
C ALA A 133 7.99 13.45 5.49
N GLN A 134 8.66 14.04 4.51
CA GLN A 134 8.90 15.48 4.42
C GLN A 134 7.67 16.26 3.93
N ASP A 135 6.96 15.75 2.92
CA ASP A 135 5.99 16.55 2.18
C ASP A 135 4.53 16.26 2.57
N THR A 136 4.23 15.07 3.11
CA THR A 136 2.84 14.58 3.24
C THR A 136 2.50 14.11 4.65
N LEU A 137 3.50 13.74 5.46
CA LEU A 137 3.30 13.01 6.72
C LEU A 137 2.34 13.71 7.68
N GLN A 138 2.52 15.02 7.88
CA GLN A 138 1.71 15.81 8.81
C GLN A 138 0.24 15.82 8.38
N HIS A 139 -0.03 16.21 7.13
CA HIS A 139 -1.38 16.29 6.59
C HIS A 139 -2.08 14.93 6.58
N TRP A 140 -1.33 13.86 6.28
CA TRP A 140 -1.83 12.49 6.39
C TRP A 140 -2.20 12.14 7.82
N ALA A 141 -1.32 12.40 8.80
CA ALA A 141 -1.58 12.08 10.21
C ALA A 141 -2.84 12.79 10.72
N ASP A 142 -2.97 14.10 10.45
CA ASP A 142 -4.12 14.91 10.83
C ASP A 142 -5.44 14.41 10.23
N SER A 143 -5.38 13.79 9.04
CA SER A 143 -6.54 13.30 8.30
C SER A 143 -6.88 11.84 8.63
N ALA A 144 -5.86 10.99 8.80
CA ALA A 144 -6.02 9.56 9.03
C ALA A 144 -6.67 9.27 10.38
N ASP A 145 -6.35 10.05 11.42
CA ASP A 145 -6.96 9.92 12.75
C ASP A 145 -8.44 10.32 12.71
N LYS A 146 -8.77 11.41 12.00
CA LYS A 146 -10.14 11.91 11.84
C LYS A 146 -11.04 10.94 11.08
N TRP A 147 -10.53 10.32 10.01
CA TRP A 147 -11.36 9.53 9.10
C TRP A 147 -11.50 8.07 9.51
N ASN A 148 -10.50 7.52 10.21
CA ASN A 148 -10.40 6.07 10.38
C ASN A 148 -10.03 5.61 11.80
N GLN A 149 -9.96 6.53 12.78
CA GLN A 149 -9.48 6.22 14.14
C GLN A 149 -8.19 5.39 14.11
N LEU A 150 -7.31 5.69 13.15
CA LEU A 150 -6.08 4.95 13.01
C LEU A 150 -5.15 5.30 14.17
N ASN A 151 -4.49 4.32 14.75
CA ASN A 151 -3.34 4.58 15.59
C ASN A 151 -2.14 4.88 14.65
N THR A 152 -2.18 6.06 14.02
CA THR A 152 -1.12 6.54 13.10
C THR A 152 0.24 6.53 13.78
N LEU A 153 0.29 6.84 15.07
CA LEU A 153 1.48 6.77 15.92
C LEU A 153 2.14 5.38 15.89
N SER A 154 1.38 4.29 16.05
CA SER A 154 1.92 2.92 15.94
C SER A 154 2.48 2.57 14.54
N SER A 155 1.93 3.19 13.49
CA SER A 155 2.43 3.01 12.13
C SER A 155 3.76 3.76 11.95
N LEU A 156 3.87 4.96 12.53
CA LEU A 156 5.05 5.81 12.51
C LEU A 156 6.20 5.19 13.32
N GLU A 157 5.93 4.64 14.50
CA GLU A 157 6.93 3.92 15.33
C GLU A 157 7.59 2.76 14.57
N ARG A 158 6.80 1.99 13.81
CA ARG A 158 7.31 0.90 12.98
C ARG A 158 8.21 1.40 11.85
N VAL A 159 7.88 2.54 11.26
CA VAL A 159 8.70 3.17 10.20
C VAL A 159 10.00 3.69 10.80
N LEU A 160 9.97 4.31 11.99
CA LEU A 160 11.16 4.73 12.71
C LEU A 160 12.06 3.54 13.09
N THR A 161 11.46 2.45 13.53
CA THR A 161 12.20 1.21 13.81
C THR A 161 12.89 0.69 12.55
N LEU A 162 12.18 0.70 11.41
CA LEU A 162 12.76 0.31 10.11
C LEU A 162 13.84 1.29 9.66
N SER A 163 13.65 2.59 9.82
CA SER A 163 14.62 3.64 9.49
C SER A 163 15.92 3.44 10.28
N ARG A 164 15.82 3.24 11.60
CA ARG A 164 16.95 2.97 12.49
C ARG A 164 17.67 1.68 12.13
N GLN A 165 16.93 0.64 11.72
CA GLN A 165 17.51 -0.63 11.26
C GLN A 165 18.11 -0.58 9.86
N ASN A 166 17.64 0.33 9.00
CA ASN A 166 18.07 0.48 7.59
C ASN A 166 18.89 1.76 7.35
N THR A 167 19.38 2.41 8.42
CA THR A 167 20.33 3.54 8.46
C THR A 167 19.98 4.76 7.59
N SER A 168 18.74 5.26 7.59
CA SER A 168 18.47 6.61 7.05
C SER A 168 18.19 7.58 8.19
N VAL A 169 19.20 8.40 8.52
CA VAL A 169 19.10 9.43 9.56
C VAL A 169 18.05 10.48 9.16
N GLU A 170 17.97 10.78 7.86
CA GLU A 170 17.10 11.78 7.27
C GLU A 170 15.60 11.47 7.47
N ILE A 171 15.21 10.19 7.36
CA ILE A 171 13.83 9.76 7.64
C ILE A 171 13.51 9.99 9.12
N THR A 172 14.47 9.68 10.01
CA THR A 172 14.28 9.88 11.45
C THR A 172 14.14 11.37 11.78
N GLU A 173 15.00 12.21 11.22
CA GLU A 173 14.96 13.66 11.41
C GLU A 173 13.66 14.28 10.89
N ALA A 174 13.20 13.89 9.70
CA ALA A 174 11.94 14.38 9.14
C ALA A 174 10.75 14.02 10.04
N MET A 175 10.71 12.80 10.56
CA MET A 175 9.62 12.37 11.45
C MET A 175 9.64 13.12 12.80
N VAL A 176 10.82 13.36 13.38
CA VAL A 176 10.97 14.15 14.63
C VAL A 176 10.56 15.61 14.40
N TYR A 177 10.95 16.21 13.26
CA TYR A 177 10.61 17.59 12.91
C TYR A 177 9.10 17.85 12.90
N HIS A 178 8.29 16.87 12.48
CA HIS A 178 6.84 16.98 12.47
C HIS A 178 6.17 16.79 13.85
N GLY A 179 6.92 16.96 14.95
CA GLY A 179 6.36 16.95 16.31
C GLY A 179 5.85 15.59 16.76
N LEU A 180 6.26 14.51 16.07
CA LEU A 180 5.99 13.14 16.45
C LEU A 180 7.05 12.71 17.47
N GLU A 181 7.00 13.29 18.67
CA GLU A 181 7.81 12.80 19.78
C GLU A 181 7.38 11.36 20.12
N VAL A 182 8.36 10.46 20.14
CA VAL A 182 8.23 9.04 20.55
C VAL A 182 8.56 8.91 22.02
#